data_AF-A0A7L0YCZ5-F1
#
_entry.id   AF-A0A7L0YCZ5-F1
#
_cell.length_a   1.000
_cell.length_b   1.000
_cell.length_c   1.000
_cell.angle_alpha   90.00
_cell.angle_beta   90.00
_cell.angle_gamma   90.00
#
_symmetry.space_group_name_H-M   'P 1'
#
loop_
_entity.id
_entity.type
_entity.pdbx_description
1 polymer ?
#
loop_
_entity_poly.entity_id
_entity_poly.type
_entity_poly.pdbx_seq_one_letter_code
_entity_poly.pdbx_strand_id
1 'polypeptide(L)'
;TLQWLNPQKFTIFLNTHQVLRDQRYKLLRYSKDELSIQLSNLTVQDEGIYKCLYYSKHVQTKSQNVEILAAPSHPVLEVSQDEGRGIKLSCCTQGGRPQPQISWLLDNGIELPGDTRHQLGAGGKKWSTRSTLRILSYSPKVTASCIIQHPALGARRLVASFHFQDLLSTEDAEIPSPSENPAVSSPSASPEDPAVPSSAPTPAQP
;
A
#
# COMPACT_ATOMS: atom_id res chain seq x y z
N THR A 1 26.38 -35.94 -12.18
CA THR A 1 26.45 -34.57 -11.62
C THR A 1 25.06 -34.01 -11.49
N LEU A 2 24.77 -33.26 -10.43
CA LEU A 2 23.47 -32.64 -10.19
C LEU A 2 23.60 -31.12 -10.13
N GLN A 3 22.59 -30.40 -10.63
CA GLN A 3 22.59 -28.95 -10.69
C GLN A 3 21.20 -28.37 -10.43
N TRP A 4 21.13 -27.31 -9.64
CA TRP A 4 19.92 -26.48 -9.51
C TRP A 4 20.07 -25.17 -10.28
N LEU A 5 19.04 -24.81 -11.02
CA LEU A 5 18.87 -23.52 -11.66
C LEU A 5 17.69 -22.77 -11.03
N ASN A 6 17.86 -21.47 -10.83
CA ASN A 6 16.77 -20.57 -10.46
C ASN A 6 15.90 -20.20 -11.70
N PRO A 7 14.78 -19.48 -11.52
CA PRO A 7 13.92 -19.05 -12.64
C PRO A 7 14.63 -18.19 -13.69
N GLN A 8 15.71 -17.50 -13.32
CA GLN A 8 16.55 -16.70 -14.21
C GLN A 8 17.62 -17.54 -14.94
N LYS A 9 17.62 -18.87 -14.78
CA LYS A 9 18.59 -19.83 -15.35
C LYS A 9 20.01 -19.69 -14.78
N PHE A 10 20.19 -19.03 -13.65
CA PHE A 10 21.46 -19.03 -12.93
C PHE A 10 21.63 -20.29 -12.10
N THR A 11 22.84 -20.84 -12.11
CA THR A 11 23.20 -22.00 -11.29
C THR A 11 23.23 -21.62 -9.82
N ILE A 12 22.35 -22.21 -9.03
CA ILE A 12 22.34 -22.07 -7.57
C ILE A 12 23.44 -22.96 -6.99
N PHE A 13 23.35 -24.26 -7.26
CA PHE A 13 24.30 -25.29 -6.84
C PHE A 13 24.71 -26.17 -8.01
N LEU A 14 25.98 -26.56 -8.02
CA LEU A 14 26.53 -27.65 -8.84
C LEU A 14 27.17 -28.67 -7.89
N ASN A 15 26.55 -29.84 -7.76
CA ASN A 15 26.84 -30.78 -6.67
C ASN A 15 26.74 -30.06 -5.30
N THR A 16 27.84 -30.04 -4.53
CA THR A 16 27.92 -29.34 -3.24
C THR A 16 28.36 -27.87 -3.36
N HIS A 17 28.81 -27.44 -4.53
CA HIS A 17 29.34 -26.10 -4.73
C HIS A 17 28.23 -25.10 -5.01
N GLN A 18 28.09 -24.11 -4.13
CA GLN A 18 27.20 -22.98 -4.36
C GLN A 18 27.84 -22.02 -5.36
N VAL A 19 27.20 -21.82 -6.52
CA VAL A 19 27.69 -20.94 -7.58
C VAL A 19 27.10 -19.55 -7.45
N LEU A 20 25.79 -19.45 -7.14
CA LEU A 20 25.12 -18.18 -6.92
C LEU A 20 25.41 -17.63 -5.52
N ARG A 21 25.93 -16.39 -5.45
CA ARG A 21 26.21 -15.68 -4.19
C ARG A 21 24.95 -15.09 -3.54
N ASP A 22 23.95 -15.94 -3.29
CA ASP A 22 22.76 -15.59 -2.51
C ASP A 22 22.70 -16.49 -1.26
N GLN A 23 22.93 -15.88 -0.09
CA GLN A 23 23.03 -16.57 1.20
C GLN A 23 21.70 -17.18 1.69
N ARG A 24 20.58 -16.81 1.05
CA ARG A 24 19.27 -17.37 1.39
C ARG A 24 19.12 -18.82 0.97
N TYR A 25 19.90 -19.25 -0.03
CA TYR A 25 19.99 -20.65 -0.44
C TYR A 25 20.91 -21.44 0.48
N LYS A 26 20.47 -22.62 0.90
CA LYS A 26 21.26 -23.56 1.70
C LYS A 26 21.19 -24.96 1.09
N LEU A 27 22.32 -25.67 1.10
CA LEU A 27 22.35 -27.09 0.76
C LEU A 27 21.77 -27.89 1.94
N LEU A 28 20.75 -28.71 1.68
CA LEU A 28 20.19 -29.61 2.68
C LEU A 28 20.80 -31.01 2.56
N ARG A 29 20.82 -31.57 1.35
CA ARG A 29 21.31 -32.92 1.11
C ARG A 29 21.93 -33.04 -0.28
N TYR A 30 22.98 -33.85 -0.36
CA TYR A 30 23.64 -34.21 -1.60
C TYR A 30 24.02 -35.69 -1.59
N SER A 31 23.67 -36.40 -2.66
CA SER A 31 24.11 -37.76 -2.96
C SER A 31 24.31 -37.90 -4.48
N LYS A 32 24.50 -39.14 -4.94
CA LYS A 32 24.69 -39.45 -6.37
C LYS A 32 23.43 -39.14 -7.21
N ASP A 33 22.26 -39.18 -6.59
CA ASP A 33 20.92 -39.10 -7.18
C ASP A 33 20.00 -38.05 -6.53
N GLU A 34 20.43 -37.43 -5.43
CA GLU A 34 19.67 -36.41 -4.72
C GLU A 34 20.48 -35.11 -4.59
N LEU A 35 19.82 -34.00 -4.91
CA LEU A 35 20.31 -32.66 -4.60
C LEU A 35 19.14 -31.84 -4.07
N SER A 36 19.12 -31.63 -2.76
CA SER A 36 18.04 -30.95 -2.04
C SER A 36 18.55 -29.64 -1.47
N ILE A 37 17.85 -28.54 -1.76
CA ILE A 37 18.21 -27.19 -1.34
C ILE A 37 17.03 -26.51 -0.63
N GLN A 38 17.32 -25.56 0.23
CA GLN A 38 16.34 -24.69 0.88
C GLN A 38 16.56 -23.26 0.41
N LEU A 39 15.48 -22.52 0.15
CA LEU A 39 15.48 -21.08 -0.02
C LEU A 39 14.71 -20.44 1.13
N SER A 40 15.35 -19.53 1.85
CA SER A 40 14.78 -18.80 3.00
C SER A 40 14.51 -17.33 2.66
N ASN A 41 13.79 -16.61 3.53
CA ASN A 41 13.46 -15.19 3.34
C ASN A 41 12.92 -14.89 1.92
N LEU A 42 11.81 -15.56 1.59
CA LEU A 42 11.22 -15.52 0.26
C LEU A 42 10.66 -14.13 -0.06
N THR A 43 10.87 -13.73 -1.30
CA THR A 43 10.29 -12.55 -1.90
C THR A 43 9.46 -12.95 -3.12
N VAL A 44 8.55 -12.08 -3.56
CA VAL A 44 7.79 -12.31 -4.80
C VAL A 44 8.71 -12.47 -6.02
N GLN A 45 9.94 -11.95 -5.98
CA GLN A 45 10.88 -12.08 -7.08
C GLN A 45 11.39 -13.50 -7.28
N ASP A 46 11.35 -14.32 -6.22
CA ASP A 46 11.77 -15.72 -6.24
C ASP A 46 10.77 -16.65 -6.91
N GLU A 47 9.55 -16.16 -7.18
CA GLU A 47 8.52 -16.90 -7.90
C GLU A 47 8.98 -17.31 -9.31
N GLY A 48 8.72 -18.57 -9.67
CA GLY A 48 8.95 -19.08 -11.01
C GLY A 48 9.35 -20.56 -11.04
N ILE A 49 9.83 -21.00 -12.19
CA ILE A 49 10.17 -22.40 -12.44
C ILE A 49 11.65 -22.63 -12.11
N TYR A 50 11.90 -23.40 -11.05
CA TYR A 50 13.22 -23.92 -10.70
C TYR A 50 13.46 -25.22 -11.45
N LYS A 51 14.71 -25.48 -11.84
CA LYS A 51 15.07 -26.69 -12.59
C LYS A 51 16.21 -27.45 -11.93
N CYS A 52 16.05 -28.75 -11.79
CA CYS A 52 17.11 -29.66 -11.39
C CYS A 52 17.57 -30.46 -12.61
N LEU A 53 18.86 -30.41 -12.90
CA LEU A 53 19.49 -31.11 -14.02
C LEU A 53 20.38 -32.23 -13.49
N TYR A 54 20.20 -33.42 -14.04
CA TYR A 54 21.03 -34.58 -13.76
C TYR A 54 21.83 -34.96 -15.01
N TYR A 55 23.14 -34.77 -14.93
CA TYR A 55 24.09 -35.11 -15.97
C TYR A 55 24.60 -36.53 -15.76
N SER A 56 24.13 -37.42 -16.64
CA SER A 56 24.56 -38.81 -16.77
C SER A 56 24.96 -39.08 -18.23
N LYS A 57 24.71 -40.28 -18.78
CA LYS A 57 24.84 -40.54 -20.23
C LYS A 57 23.95 -39.60 -21.06
N HIS A 58 22.78 -39.25 -20.50
CA HIS A 58 21.86 -38.26 -21.05
C HIS A 58 21.52 -37.24 -19.96
N VAL A 59 21.23 -36.00 -20.35
CA VAL A 59 20.80 -34.96 -19.42
C VAL A 59 19.32 -35.12 -19.13
N GLN A 60 18.96 -35.32 -17.86
CA GLN A 60 17.58 -35.35 -17.40
C GLN A 60 17.26 -34.03 -16.69
N THR A 61 16.04 -33.52 -16.87
CA THR A 61 15.60 -32.27 -16.24
C THR A 61 14.29 -32.50 -15.48
N LYS A 62 14.25 -32.08 -14.22
CA LYS A 62 13.01 -31.92 -13.44
C LYS A 62 12.74 -30.44 -13.23
N SER A 63 11.48 -30.02 -13.30
CA SER A 63 11.07 -28.64 -13.09
C SER A 63 10.09 -28.55 -11.93
N GLN A 64 10.21 -27.51 -11.10
CA GLN A 64 9.30 -27.21 -10.00
C GLN A 64 8.82 -25.77 -10.16
N ASN A 65 7.51 -25.57 -10.29
CA ASN A 65 6.92 -24.24 -10.23
C ASN A 65 6.77 -23.82 -8.76
N VAL A 66 7.34 -22.68 -8.40
CA VAL A 66 7.24 -22.10 -7.05
C VAL A 66 6.38 -20.86 -7.13
N GLU A 67 5.23 -20.89 -6.45
CA GLU A 67 4.32 -19.76 -6.30
C GLU A 67 4.55 -19.08 -4.95
N ILE A 68 4.53 -17.75 -4.92
CA ILE A 68 4.75 -16.98 -3.70
C ILE A 68 3.45 -16.26 -3.33
N LEU A 69 3.02 -16.44 -2.10
CA LEU A 69 1.89 -15.72 -1.54
C LEU A 69 2.39 -14.47 -0.79
N ALA A 70 1.81 -13.31 -1.09
CA ALA A 70 2.06 -12.07 -0.36
C ALA A 70 0.74 -11.54 0.19
N ALA A 71 0.65 -11.39 1.51
CA ALA A 71 -0.54 -10.88 2.15
C ALA A 71 -0.79 -9.41 1.72
N PRO A 72 -2.04 -9.05 1.41
CA PRO A 72 -2.41 -7.66 1.19
C PRO A 72 -2.27 -6.84 2.48
N SER A 73 -2.09 -5.52 2.32
CA SER A 73 -2.18 -4.57 3.42
C SER A 73 -3.59 -4.53 4.01
N HIS A 74 -3.73 -3.92 5.19
CA HIS A 74 -5.06 -3.59 5.70
C HIS A 74 -5.81 -2.67 4.70
N PRO A 75 -7.12 -2.87 4.52
CA PRO A 75 -7.92 -2.04 3.63
C PRO A 75 -7.97 -0.59 4.10
N VAL A 76 -7.89 0.32 3.15
CA VAL A 76 -8.16 1.75 3.35
C VAL A 76 -9.48 2.07 2.66
N LEU A 77 -10.39 2.72 3.39
CA LEU A 77 -11.67 3.19 2.85
C LEU A 77 -11.57 4.67 2.48
N GLU A 78 -12.04 4.99 1.29
CA GLU A 78 -12.23 6.35 0.78
C GLU A 78 -13.71 6.55 0.49
N VAL A 79 -14.23 7.74 0.80
CA VAL A 79 -15.62 8.11 0.51
C VAL A 79 -15.66 9.37 -0.33
N SER A 80 -16.55 9.39 -1.33
CA SER A 80 -16.83 10.57 -2.13
C SER A 80 -18.33 10.67 -2.41
N GLN A 81 -18.88 11.88 -2.34
CA GLN A 81 -20.24 12.14 -2.83
C GLN A 81 -20.23 12.19 -4.36
N ASP A 82 -21.22 11.56 -4.99
CA ASP A 82 -21.45 11.58 -6.42
C ASP A 82 -22.36 12.77 -6.77
N GLU A 83 -22.21 13.36 -7.97
CA GLU A 83 -22.93 14.56 -8.41
C GLU A 83 -24.47 14.37 -8.43
N GLY A 84 -24.95 13.13 -8.30
CA GLY A 84 -26.36 12.73 -8.32
C GLY A 84 -26.99 12.35 -6.98
N ARG A 85 -26.46 12.80 -5.81
CA ARG A 85 -26.93 12.47 -4.43
C ARG A 85 -26.61 11.07 -3.89
N GLY A 86 -25.81 10.28 -4.60
CA GLY A 86 -25.31 8.99 -4.13
C GLY A 86 -23.97 9.09 -3.41
N ILE A 87 -23.59 8.07 -2.65
CA ILE A 87 -22.24 7.92 -2.11
C ILE A 87 -21.49 6.85 -2.89
N LYS A 88 -20.22 7.12 -3.16
CA LYS A 88 -19.27 6.13 -3.66
C LYS A 88 -18.27 5.79 -2.56
N LEU A 89 -18.29 4.54 -2.11
CA LEU A 89 -17.27 3.97 -1.25
C LEU A 89 -16.21 3.30 -2.12
N SER A 90 -14.94 3.55 -1.81
CA SER A 90 -13.81 2.87 -2.45
C SER A 90 -12.97 2.16 -1.37
N CYS A 91 -12.72 0.88 -1.57
CA CYS A 91 -11.85 0.09 -0.71
C CYS A 91 -10.57 -0.25 -1.45
N CYS A 92 -9.44 0.19 -0.89
CA CYS A 92 -8.11 0.08 -1.48
C CYS A 92 -7.24 -0.84 -0.64
N THR A 93 -6.55 -1.78 -1.28
CA THR A 93 -5.54 -2.63 -0.65
C THR A 93 -4.36 -2.84 -1.57
N GLN A 94 -3.17 -3.05 -1.01
CA GLN A 94 -1.94 -3.15 -1.77
C GLN A 94 -1.11 -4.38 -1.37
N GLY A 95 -0.16 -4.74 -2.23
CA GLY A 95 0.86 -5.75 -1.90
C GLY A 95 0.41 -7.20 -2.03
N GLY A 96 -0.83 -7.47 -2.46
CA GLY A 96 -1.38 -8.82 -2.59
C GLY A 96 -0.73 -9.63 -3.71
N ARG A 97 -0.43 -10.91 -3.46
CA ARG A 97 -0.09 -11.90 -4.49
C ARG A 97 -0.68 -13.25 -4.05
N PRO A 98 -1.64 -13.84 -4.81
CA PRO A 98 -2.29 -13.35 -6.03
C PRO A 98 -3.22 -12.14 -5.79
N GLN A 99 -4.11 -11.85 -6.74
CA GLN A 99 -5.07 -10.75 -6.62
C GLN A 99 -6.03 -10.96 -5.42
N PRO A 100 -6.09 -10.01 -4.46
CA PRO A 100 -7.07 -10.05 -3.38
C PRO A 100 -8.51 -9.99 -3.88
N GLN A 101 -9.39 -10.73 -3.24
CA GLN A 101 -10.84 -10.65 -3.48
C GLN A 101 -11.45 -9.66 -2.50
N ILE A 102 -12.28 -8.75 -3.01
CA ILE A 102 -12.94 -7.72 -2.21
C ILE A 102 -14.45 -7.84 -2.37
N SER A 103 -15.15 -7.89 -1.25
CA SER A 103 -16.61 -7.86 -1.16
C SER A 103 -17.06 -6.79 -0.16
N TRP A 104 -18.34 -6.44 -0.23
CA TRP A 104 -18.95 -5.44 0.64
C TRP A 104 -20.08 -6.07 1.43
N LEU A 105 -20.01 -5.99 2.74
CA LEU A 105 -21.05 -6.40 3.66
C LEU A 105 -21.82 -5.18 4.15
N LEU A 106 -23.14 -5.20 3.94
CA LEU A 106 -24.06 -4.20 4.49
C LEU A 106 -24.69 -4.75 5.78
N ASP A 107 -25.23 -3.88 6.64
CA ASP A 107 -25.81 -4.28 7.94
C ASP A 107 -26.95 -5.29 7.87
N ASN A 108 -27.63 -5.39 6.74
CA ASN A 108 -28.65 -6.42 6.52
C ASN A 108 -28.06 -7.84 6.35
N GLY A 109 -26.73 -7.99 6.48
CA GLY A 109 -26.02 -9.26 6.34
C GLY A 109 -25.75 -9.66 4.89
N ILE A 110 -26.14 -8.83 3.93
CA ILE A 110 -25.93 -9.14 2.50
C ILE A 110 -24.49 -8.76 2.12
N GLU A 111 -23.78 -9.76 1.61
CA GLU A 111 -22.45 -9.60 1.02
C GLU A 111 -22.57 -9.47 -0.49
N LEU A 112 -22.11 -8.35 -1.05
CA LEU A 112 -22.24 -8.00 -2.46
C LEU A 112 -20.86 -7.83 -3.10
N PRO A 113 -20.69 -8.19 -4.38
CA PRO A 113 -19.52 -7.81 -5.14
C PRO A 113 -19.54 -6.30 -5.44
N GLY A 114 -18.38 -5.65 -5.38
CA GLY A 114 -18.19 -4.29 -5.89
C GLY A 114 -17.52 -4.27 -7.27
N ASP A 115 -17.47 -3.11 -7.93
CA ASP A 115 -16.66 -2.94 -9.15
C ASP A 115 -15.17 -2.98 -8.75
N THR A 116 -14.53 -4.12 -9.00
CA THR A 116 -13.19 -4.44 -8.52
C THR A 116 -12.17 -4.36 -9.65
N ARG A 117 -11.11 -3.59 -9.42
CA ARG A 117 -10.04 -3.35 -10.38
C ARG A 117 -8.69 -3.66 -9.76
N HIS A 118 -7.90 -4.44 -10.49
CA HIS A 118 -6.54 -4.80 -10.09
C HIS A 118 -5.53 -4.00 -10.92
N GLN A 119 -4.53 -3.46 -10.25
CA GLN A 119 -3.42 -2.75 -10.85
C GLN A 119 -2.12 -3.34 -10.35
N LEU A 120 -1.17 -3.53 -11.25
CA LEU A 120 0.13 -4.07 -10.89
C LEU A 120 0.97 -2.97 -10.23
N GLY A 121 1.51 -3.23 -9.04
CA GLY A 121 2.36 -2.28 -8.32
C GLY A 121 3.71 -2.09 -9.02
N ALA A 122 4.47 -1.09 -8.58
CA ALA A 122 5.76 -0.68 -9.17
C ALA A 122 6.78 -1.83 -9.36
N GLY A 123 6.68 -2.91 -8.59
CA GLY A 123 7.55 -4.10 -8.70
C GLY A 123 7.07 -5.20 -9.64
N GLY A 124 5.97 -5.01 -10.39
CA GLY A 124 5.52 -5.93 -11.43
C GLY A 124 5.00 -7.31 -10.96
N LYS A 125 5.01 -7.58 -9.65
CA LYS A 125 4.63 -8.90 -9.10
C LYS A 125 3.55 -8.86 -8.04
N LYS A 126 3.29 -7.70 -7.41
CA LYS A 126 2.25 -7.52 -6.40
C LYS A 126 1.11 -6.68 -6.95
N TRP A 127 -0.10 -6.95 -6.47
CA TRP A 127 -1.32 -6.30 -6.90
C TRP A 127 -1.77 -5.23 -5.89
N SER A 128 -2.12 -4.07 -6.43
CA SER A 128 -3.00 -3.10 -5.80
C SER A 128 -4.42 -3.37 -6.29
N THR A 129 -5.39 -3.45 -5.38
CA THR A 129 -6.78 -3.73 -5.70
C THR A 129 -7.66 -2.65 -5.13
N ARG A 130 -8.55 -2.12 -5.96
CA ARG A 130 -9.56 -1.13 -5.60
C ARG A 130 -10.92 -1.71 -5.94
N SER A 131 -11.81 -1.80 -4.97
CA SER A 131 -13.23 -2.12 -5.18
C SER A 131 -14.06 -0.88 -4.91
N THR A 132 -15.09 -0.64 -5.72
CA THR A 132 -16.00 0.50 -5.49
C THR A 132 -17.45 0.02 -5.38
N LEU A 133 -18.17 0.62 -4.43
CA LEU A 133 -19.60 0.40 -4.21
C LEU A 133 -20.32 1.75 -4.26
N ARG A 134 -21.34 1.83 -5.12
CA ARG A 134 -22.23 3.00 -5.21
C ARG A 134 -23.51 2.72 -4.43
N ILE A 135 -23.87 3.64 -3.55
CA ILE A 135 -25.04 3.55 -2.68
C ILE A 135 -25.90 4.77 -2.93
N LEU A 136 -27.12 4.54 -3.43
CA LEU A 136 -28.06 5.60 -3.81
C LEU A 136 -28.91 6.08 -2.63
N SER A 137 -29.06 5.24 -1.61
CA SER A 137 -29.86 5.54 -0.42
C SER A 137 -29.32 4.75 0.77
N TYR A 138 -29.23 5.40 1.92
CA TYR A 138 -28.67 4.83 3.13
C TYR A 138 -29.34 5.46 4.36
N SER A 139 -29.33 4.74 5.47
CA SER A 139 -29.66 5.31 6.77
C SER A 139 -28.37 5.69 7.49
N PRO A 140 -28.32 6.80 8.25
CA PRO A 140 -27.13 7.17 9.03
C PRO A 140 -26.67 6.10 10.02
N LYS A 141 -27.60 5.24 10.46
CA LYS A 141 -27.32 4.15 11.41
C LYS A 141 -26.66 2.93 10.78
N VAL A 142 -26.58 2.87 9.46
CA VAL A 142 -26.06 1.70 8.74
C VAL A 142 -24.54 1.75 8.68
N THR A 143 -23.92 0.58 8.66
CA THR A 143 -22.49 0.40 8.38
C THR A 143 -22.31 -0.34 7.05
N ALA A 144 -21.32 0.09 6.28
CA ALA A 144 -20.82 -0.65 5.12
C ALA A 144 -19.40 -1.13 5.42
N SER A 145 -19.17 -2.44 5.30
CA SER A 145 -17.88 -3.06 5.58
C SER A 145 -17.27 -3.64 4.32
N CYS A 146 -16.08 -3.18 3.96
CA CYS A 146 -15.26 -3.84 2.95
C CYS A 146 -14.57 -5.04 3.57
N ILE A 147 -14.65 -6.19 2.90
CA ILE A 147 -14.03 -7.43 3.34
C ILE A 147 -13.07 -7.94 2.28
N ILE A 148 -11.84 -8.22 2.70
CA ILE A 148 -10.78 -8.76 1.85
C ILE A 148 -10.51 -10.21 2.22
N GLN A 149 -10.54 -11.06 1.20
CA GLN A 149 -10.13 -12.46 1.27
C GLN A 149 -8.88 -12.68 0.42
N HIS A 150 -7.92 -13.43 0.95
CA HIS A 150 -6.67 -13.71 0.26
C HIS A 150 -5.99 -15.00 0.79
N PRO A 151 -5.43 -15.87 -0.06
CA PRO A 151 -4.84 -17.15 0.37
C PRO A 151 -3.74 -17.02 1.43
N ALA A 152 -2.91 -15.97 1.37
CA ALA A 152 -1.86 -15.71 2.36
C ALA A 152 -2.40 -15.44 3.79
N LEU A 153 -3.69 -15.15 3.94
CA LEU A 153 -4.35 -14.91 5.22
C LEU A 153 -4.97 -16.19 5.81
N GLY A 154 -5.00 -17.30 5.06
CA GLY A 154 -5.70 -18.52 5.45
C GLY A 154 -7.18 -18.27 5.66
N ALA A 155 -7.70 -18.62 6.84
CA ALA A 155 -9.10 -18.41 7.21
C ALA A 155 -9.44 -16.96 7.66
N ARG A 156 -8.43 -16.09 7.80
CA ARG A 156 -8.63 -14.72 8.27
C ARG A 156 -9.13 -13.82 7.14
N ARG A 157 -9.97 -12.86 7.50
CA ARG A 157 -10.46 -11.79 6.61
C ARG A 157 -9.93 -10.45 7.12
N LEU A 158 -9.53 -9.56 6.23
CA LEU A 158 -9.30 -8.15 6.60
C LEU A 158 -10.60 -7.40 6.39
N VAL A 159 -10.96 -6.56 7.35
CA VAL A 159 -12.21 -5.81 7.33
C VAL A 159 -11.91 -4.35 7.64
N ALA A 160 -12.51 -3.45 6.87
CA ALA A 160 -12.65 -2.04 7.22
C ALA A 160 -14.11 -1.66 7.10
N SER A 161 -14.58 -0.83 8.03
CA SER A 161 -15.99 -0.44 8.14
C SER A 161 -16.13 1.07 8.06
N PHE A 162 -17.20 1.51 7.41
CA PHE A 162 -17.58 2.92 7.29
C PHE A 162 -18.98 3.11 7.87
N HIS A 163 -19.12 4.08 8.77
CA HIS A 163 -20.39 4.43 9.39
C HIS A 163 -20.99 5.64 8.67
N PHE A 164 -22.23 5.52 8.18
CA PHE A 164 -22.84 6.63 7.43
C PHE A 164 -23.13 7.87 8.28
N GLN A 165 -23.17 7.74 9.62
CA GLN A 165 -23.27 8.86 10.56
C GLN A 165 -22.09 9.84 10.45
N ASP A 166 -20.93 9.37 10.00
CA ASP A 166 -19.71 10.18 9.89
C ASP A 166 -19.84 11.27 8.81
N LEU A 167 -20.71 11.06 7.81
CA LEU A 167 -20.96 12.03 6.74
C LEU A 167 -21.71 13.27 7.22
N LEU A 168 -22.64 13.09 8.16
CA LEU A 168 -23.39 14.19 8.75
C LEU A 168 -22.49 15.07 9.63
N SER A 169 -21.42 14.48 10.19
CA SER A 169 -20.47 15.18 11.05
C SER A 169 -19.49 16.05 10.25
N THR A 170 -19.25 15.72 8.98
CA THR A 170 -18.38 16.50 8.08
C THR A 170 -19.07 17.72 7.46
N GLU A 171 -20.40 17.72 7.35
CA GLU A 171 -21.17 18.86 6.83
C GLU A 171 -21.25 20.03 7.84
N ASP A 172 -21.06 19.75 9.14
CA ASP A 172 -21.08 20.77 10.21
C ASP A 172 -19.73 21.49 10.43
N ALA A 173 -18.67 21.13 9.68
CA ALA A 173 -17.31 21.64 9.90
C ALA A 173 -16.89 22.85 9.02
N GLU A 174 -17.75 23.31 8.11
CA GLU A 174 -17.54 24.55 7.32
C GLU A 174 -18.70 25.52 7.54
N ILE A 175 -18.55 26.47 8.49
CA ILE A 175 -18.94 27.90 8.42
C ILE A 175 -18.35 28.60 9.67
N PRO A 176 -17.28 29.41 9.56
CA PRO A 176 -17.11 30.54 10.45
C PRO A 176 -18.01 31.67 9.95
N SER A 177 -18.98 32.08 10.76
CA SER A 177 -19.84 33.23 10.51
C SER A 177 -19.04 34.54 10.39
N PRO A 178 -19.41 35.47 9.49
CA PRO A 178 -18.72 36.75 9.35
C PRO A 178 -19.16 37.67 10.49
N SER A 179 -18.27 37.91 11.47
CA SER A 179 -18.51 38.93 12.48
C SER A 179 -18.23 40.32 11.89
N GLU A 180 -19.25 41.17 11.99
CA GLU A 180 -19.38 42.54 11.51
C GLU A 180 -18.20 43.47 11.89
N ASN A 181 -17.78 44.28 10.91
CA ASN A 181 -16.99 45.49 11.15
C ASN A 181 -17.86 46.57 11.80
N PRO A 182 -17.31 47.34 12.76
CA PRO A 182 -17.62 48.75 12.89
C PRO A 182 -16.44 49.57 12.36
N ALA A 183 -16.71 50.37 11.32
CA ALA A 183 -15.84 51.45 10.89
C ALA A 183 -15.82 52.60 11.91
N VAL A 184 -14.94 53.59 11.65
CA VAL A 184 -14.78 54.94 12.26
C VAL A 184 -13.66 54.96 13.33
N SER A 185 -12.57 55.74 13.25
CA SER A 185 -12.15 56.84 12.36
C SER A 185 -10.66 57.14 12.59
N SER A 186 -9.92 57.46 11.53
CA SER A 186 -8.61 58.13 11.61
C SER A 186 -8.73 59.54 12.19
N PRO A 187 -7.62 60.11 12.68
CA PRO A 187 -7.09 61.25 11.93
C PRO A 187 -5.57 61.23 11.78
N SER A 188 -5.11 61.64 10.60
CA SER A 188 -3.74 62.07 10.34
C SER A 188 -3.59 63.56 10.67
N ALA A 189 -2.54 63.95 11.39
CA ALA A 189 -1.96 65.29 11.31
C ALA A 189 -0.51 65.30 11.85
N SER A 190 0.42 65.71 10.99
CA SER A 190 1.64 66.47 11.29
C SER A 190 1.55 67.77 10.46
N PRO A 191 2.34 68.85 10.65
CA PRO A 191 3.61 69.00 11.38
C PRO A 191 3.72 70.30 12.22
N GLU A 192 4.83 70.51 12.95
CA GLU A 192 5.59 71.79 13.03
C GLU A 192 6.79 71.67 14.00
N ASP A 193 7.95 72.18 13.57
CA ASP A 193 9.22 72.38 14.30
C ASP A 193 9.38 73.89 14.57
N PRO A 194 10.12 74.39 15.60
CA PRO A 194 11.55 74.68 15.39
C PRO A 194 12.52 74.70 16.62
N ALA A 195 13.80 74.44 16.32
CA ALA A 195 15.08 75.05 16.81
C ALA A 195 15.68 74.80 18.24
N VAL A 196 16.69 73.89 18.35
CA VAL A 196 18.19 74.07 18.51
C VAL A 196 18.74 75.13 19.53
N PRO A 197 19.97 75.07 20.18
CA PRO A 197 21.20 74.22 20.00
C PRO A 197 21.97 73.69 21.26
N SER A 198 23.10 73.00 20.98
CA SER A 198 24.43 73.02 21.66
C SER A 198 24.74 71.77 22.51
N SER A 199 25.92 71.10 22.49
CA SER A 199 27.27 71.37 21.96
C SER A 199 28.04 70.03 21.79
N ALA A 200 29.02 70.00 20.88
CA ALA A 200 30.10 69.00 20.78
C ALA A 200 31.27 69.36 21.76
N PRO A 201 32.39 68.62 21.96
CA PRO A 201 33.05 67.67 21.02
C PRO A 201 33.66 66.36 21.59
N THR A 202 33.98 65.48 20.62
CA THR A 202 35.06 64.47 20.40
C THR A 202 36.37 64.62 21.22
N PRO A 203 37.40 63.71 21.17
CA PRO A 203 37.56 62.47 20.40
C PRO A 203 38.33 61.29 21.09
N ALA A 204 38.54 60.23 20.29
CA ALA A 204 39.81 59.52 20.07
C ALA A 204 39.92 58.05 20.56
N GLN A 205 39.98 57.21 19.52
CA GLN A 205 40.67 55.91 19.37
C GLN A 205 42.04 55.79 20.06
N PRO A 206 42.57 54.56 20.17
CA PRO A 206 43.31 53.91 19.05
C PRO A 206 42.53 52.79 18.36
#